data_AF-A0A7Z3DW53-F1
#
_entry.id   AF-A0A7Z3DW53-F1
#
_cell.length_a   1.000
_cell.length_b   1.000
_cell.length_c   1.000
_cell.angle_alpha   90.00
_cell.angle_beta   90.00
_cell.angle_gamma   90.00
#
_symmetry.space_group_name_H-M   'P 1'
#
loop_
_entity.id
_entity.type
_entity.pdbx_description
1 polymer ?
#
loop_
_entity_poly.entity_id
_entity_poly.type
_entity_poly.pdbx_seq_one_letter_code
_entity_poly.pdbx_strand_id
1 'polypeptide(L)'
;MSDVISIASDHAGYELKSEIKLYLKTLDYTVIDCGCTTGEESVDYPDYAIKVVEDIINKKANYGILICGTGLGMSTVANRFEGIYAALCDSVEITKLAREHGNANVLCLGAGFTTNELAKNIVKQFLETKFSKESRHKKRLDKLSSINKKQSTKTYSNDEMSNFAEITDEWWNENGKFKPLHMMNPVRVSYIIENIKELKKCDLSEISLLDVGCGGGILSESIARVGINVMGIDVCEKNIKAARLHAKKVGSNIEYTHTSIEELSNNKKYDVVLLMEIVEHVDNLELFMKKAIELLKPEGLIFISTINRTIKSFCFAIIGAEYILNWLPKGTHNWNKFLKPSEIANHLRENNITLQNMAGIEYNMIKREWNLTQNVGVNYILCGSASS
;
A
#
# COMPACT_ATOMS: atom_id res chain seq x y z
N MET A 1 0.42 20.36 24.48
CA MET A 1 0.37 19.02 25.10
C MET A 1 1.81 18.59 25.30
N SER A 2 2.16 18.11 26.50
CA SER A 2 3.45 17.46 26.74
C SER A 2 3.58 16.27 25.80
N ASP A 3 4.75 16.05 25.20
CA ASP A 3 4.97 14.84 24.40
C ASP A 3 4.79 13.59 25.28
N VAL A 4 4.28 12.52 24.68
CA VAL A 4 4.07 11.23 25.32
C VAL A 4 5.24 10.30 24.97
N ILE A 5 5.86 9.71 25.98
CA ILE A 5 7.00 8.81 25.84
C ILE A 5 6.57 7.40 26.25
N SER A 6 6.69 6.44 25.34
CA SER A 6 6.51 5.01 25.67
C SER A 6 7.87 4.41 26.04
N ILE A 7 7.95 3.76 27.20
CA ILE A 7 9.20 3.21 27.73
C ILE A 7 9.02 1.75 28.12
N ALA A 8 9.99 0.91 27.81
CA ALA A 8 10.00 -0.48 28.25
C ALA A 8 11.42 -1.02 28.49
N SER A 9 11.49 -2.07 29.31
CA SER A 9 12.70 -2.85 29.51
C SER A 9 12.38 -4.32 29.73
N ASP A 10 13.37 -5.17 29.45
CA ASP A 10 13.44 -6.49 30.08
C ASP A 10 13.93 -6.37 31.53
N HIS A 11 14.05 -7.51 32.20
CA HIS A 11 14.48 -7.61 33.59
C HIS A 11 15.85 -6.96 33.85
N ALA A 12 16.80 -7.12 32.92
CA ALA A 12 18.14 -6.54 33.03
C ALA A 12 18.14 -5.01 32.95
N GLY A 13 17.17 -4.41 32.25
CA GLY A 13 17.01 -2.96 32.14
C GLY A 13 16.10 -2.31 33.19
N TYR A 14 15.50 -3.09 34.09
CA TYR A 14 14.43 -2.63 35.00
C TYR A 14 14.82 -1.43 35.87
N GLU A 15 15.99 -1.47 36.51
CA GLU A 15 16.45 -0.38 37.38
C GLU A 15 16.67 0.91 36.60
N LEU A 16 17.36 0.84 35.47
CA LEU A 16 17.62 1.99 34.61
C LEU A 16 16.32 2.57 34.02
N LYS A 17 15.36 1.71 33.66
CA LYS A 17 14.02 2.13 33.22
C LYS A 17 13.31 2.93 34.29
N SER A 18 13.34 2.45 35.53
CA SER A 18 12.68 3.10 36.67
C SER A 18 13.28 4.48 36.94
N GLU A 19 14.60 4.58 36.91
CA GLU A 19 15.34 5.85 37.01
C GLU A 19 14.98 6.85 35.90
N ILE A 20 14.95 6.40 34.64
CA ILE A 20 14.59 7.24 33.49
C ILE A 20 13.12 7.67 33.57
N LYS A 21 12.22 6.77 33.96
CA LYS A 21 10.79 7.08 34.12
C LYS A 21 10.56 8.20 35.15
N LEU A 22 11.29 8.16 36.27
CA LEU A 22 11.25 9.24 37.26
C LEU A 22 11.82 10.54 36.70
N TYR A 23 12.96 10.47 36.01
CA TYR A 23 13.57 11.63 35.38
C TYR A 23 12.67 12.30 34.33
N LEU A 24 12.02 11.53 33.46
CA LEU A 24 11.08 12.05 32.45
C LEU A 24 9.92 12.82 33.09
N LYS A 25 9.41 12.37 34.24
CA LYS A 25 8.39 13.10 34.99
C LYS A 25 8.89 14.46 35.49
N THR A 26 10.18 14.57 35.87
CA THR A 26 10.77 15.87 36.26
C THR A 26 10.89 16.85 35.09
N LEU A 27 10.89 16.34 33.86
CA LEU A 27 10.91 17.12 32.62
C LEU A 27 9.50 17.36 32.04
N ASP A 28 8.45 17.04 32.80
CA ASP A 28 7.03 17.24 32.42
C ASP A 28 6.57 16.41 31.20
N TYR A 29 7.20 15.25 30.94
CA TYR A 29 6.73 14.29 29.94
C TYR A 29 5.68 13.35 30.53
N THR A 30 4.68 13.01 29.71
CA THR A 30 3.75 11.91 30.03
C THR A 30 4.39 10.59 29.65
N VAL A 31 4.38 9.60 30.56
CA VAL A 31 5.08 8.32 30.35
C VAL A 31 4.09 7.16 30.33
N ILE A 32 4.14 6.35 29.27
CA ILE A 32 3.49 5.04 29.16
C ILE A 32 4.56 3.99 29.44
N ASP A 33 4.45 3.26 30.55
CA ASP A 33 5.41 2.20 30.90
C ASP A 33 4.87 0.84 30.47
N CYS A 34 5.49 0.28 29.45
CA CYS A 34 5.12 -1.00 28.85
C CYS A 34 6.08 -2.13 29.26
N GLY A 35 7.10 -1.84 30.09
CA GLY A 35 8.17 -2.76 30.46
C GLY A 35 7.81 -3.78 31.54
N CYS A 36 8.76 -4.65 31.88
CA CYS A 36 8.63 -5.55 33.02
C CYS A 36 8.42 -4.78 34.34
N THR A 37 7.75 -5.42 35.30
CA THR A 37 7.41 -4.83 36.59
C THR A 37 8.42 -5.11 37.69
N THR A 38 9.36 -6.03 37.47
CA THR A 38 10.44 -6.39 38.40
C THR A 38 11.72 -6.71 37.62
N GLY A 39 12.88 -6.61 38.28
CA GLY A 39 14.17 -7.05 37.73
C GLY A 39 14.55 -8.49 38.09
N GLU A 40 13.75 -9.16 38.93
CA GLU A 40 14.07 -10.48 39.48
C GLU A 40 13.59 -11.63 38.59
N GLU A 41 12.51 -11.43 37.83
CA GLU A 41 11.94 -12.45 36.96
C GLU A 41 12.52 -12.34 35.55
N SER A 42 13.09 -13.44 35.05
CA SER A 42 13.59 -13.48 33.68
C SER A 42 12.44 -13.41 32.69
N VAL A 43 12.60 -12.55 31.67
CA VAL A 43 11.59 -12.28 30.65
C VAL A 43 12.25 -12.01 29.30
N ASP A 44 11.48 -12.19 28.23
CA ASP A 44 11.94 -12.02 26.86
C ASP A 44 11.79 -10.57 26.38
N TYR A 45 12.92 -9.94 26.03
CA TYR A 45 12.96 -8.56 25.57
C TYR A 45 12.07 -8.23 24.33
N PRO A 46 11.85 -9.14 23.35
CA PRO A 46 11.01 -8.85 22.20
C PRO A 46 9.58 -8.45 22.57
N ASP A 47 8.99 -9.10 23.57
CA ASP A 47 7.59 -8.86 24.00
C ASP A 47 7.38 -7.42 24.49
N TYR A 48 8.43 -6.81 25.05
CA TYR A 48 8.42 -5.44 25.54
C TYR A 48 8.78 -4.43 24.46
N ALA A 49 9.72 -4.78 23.57
CA ALA A 49 10.06 -3.95 22.42
C ALA A 49 8.83 -3.70 21.53
N ILE A 50 8.07 -4.76 21.25
CA ILE A 50 6.88 -4.71 20.38
C ILE A 50 5.83 -3.74 20.94
N LYS A 51 5.57 -3.74 22.25
CA LYS A 51 4.59 -2.82 22.86
C LYS A 51 4.92 -1.35 22.63
N VAL A 52 6.19 -0.97 22.81
CA VAL A 52 6.64 0.42 22.55
C VAL A 52 6.54 0.75 21.07
N VAL A 53 6.95 -0.18 20.20
CA VAL A 53 6.83 -0.01 18.75
C VAL A 53 5.37 0.21 18.33
N GLU A 54 4.45 -0.60 18.85
CA GLU A 54 3.01 -0.46 18.61
C GLU A 54 2.48 0.89 19.09
N ASP A 55 2.95 1.39 20.24
CA ASP A 55 2.56 2.72 20.72
C ASP A 55 3.00 3.84 19.77
N ILE A 56 4.18 3.73 19.15
CA ILE A 56 4.66 4.71 18.17
C ILE A 56 3.88 4.60 16.86
N ILE A 57 3.72 3.40 16.31
CA ILE A 57 3.00 3.18 15.05
C ILE A 57 1.54 3.65 15.17
N ASN A 58 0.89 3.34 16.28
CA ASN A 58 -0.49 3.73 16.55
C ASN A 58 -0.63 5.17 17.06
N LYS A 59 0.46 5.96 17.06
CA LYS A 59 0.47 7.37 17.50
C LYS A 59 -0.03 7.59 18.93
N LYS A 60 0.11 6.59 19.80
CA LYS A 60 -0.15 6.69 21.24
C LYS A 60 1.01 7.39 21.96
N ALA A 61 2.22 7.26 21.43
CA ALA A 61 3.41 7.95 21.91
C ALA A 61 4.14 8.68 20.77
N ASN A 62 4.84 9.76 21.11
CA ASN A 62 5.68 10.52 20.19
C ASN A 62 7.04 9.84 19.98
N TYR A 63 7.62 9.29 21.06
CA TYR A 63 8.93 8.66 21.07
C TYR A 63 8.97 7.43 21.98
N GLY A 64 9.81 6.47 21.61
CA GLY A 64 10.04 5.24 22.36
C GLY A 64 11.40 5.22 23.07
N ILE A 65 11.47 4.61 24.25
CA ILE A 65 12.73 4.29 24.94
C ILE A 65 12.72 2.80 25.29
N LEU A 66 13.73 2.06 24.83
CA LEU A 66 13.89 0.64 25.07
C LEU A 66 15.21 0.34 25.77
N ILE A 67 15.17 -0.53 26.77
CA ILE A 67 16.33 -0.82 27.60
C ILE A 67 16.45 -2.33 27.79
N CYS A 68 17.63 -2.88 27.51
CA CYS A 68 17.99 -4.23 27.96
C CYS A 68 19.44 -4.25 28.43
N GLY A 69 19.99 -5.42 28.77
CA GLY A 69 21.38 -5.53 29.23
C GLY A 69 22.40 -4.83 28.29
N THR A 70 22.30 -5.05 26.98
CA THR A 70 23.20 -4.45 25.98
C THR A 70 22.53 -3.40 25.08
N GLY A 71 21.19 -3.35 25.04
CA GLY A 71 20.39 -2.56 24.10
C GLY A 71 20.36 -3.11 22.65
N LEU A 72 21.18 -4.10 22.31
CA LEU A 72 21.26 -4.68 20.96
C LEU A 72 20.00 -5.44 20.57
N GLY A 73 19.48 -6.27 21.48
CA GLY A 73 18.28 -7.07 21.22
C GLY A 73 17.06 -6.18 20.94
N MET A 74 16.83 -5.19 21.81
CA MET A 74 15.75 -4.22 21.67
C MET A 74 15.83 -3.44 20.35
N SER A 75 17.02 -2.93 20.00
CA SER A 75 17.20 -2.19 18.74
C SER A 75 17.02 -3.08 17.50
N THR A 76 17.44 -4.34 17.58
CA THR A 76 17.27 -5.33 16.51
C THR A 76 15.80 -5.65 16.28
N VAL A 77 15.01 -5.83 17.34
CA VAL A 77 13.57 -6.10 17.22
C VAL A 77 12.84 -4.88 16.69
N ALA A 78 13.07 -3.71 17.28
CA ALA A 78 12.35 -2.50 16.93
C ALA A 78 12.54 -2.10 15.45
N ASN A 79 13.75 -2.23 14.91
CA ASN A 79 14.04 -1.89 13.50
C ASN A 79 13.45 -2.88 12.48
N ARG A 80 12.76 -3.95 12.90
CA ARG A 80 12.03 -4.84 11.98
C ARG A 80 10.66 -4.29 11.57
N PHE A 81 10.20 -3.23 12.23
CA PHE A 81 8.89 -2.65 11.99
C PHE A 81 9.00 -1.41 11.11
N GLU A 82 8.11 -1.32 10.11
CA GLU A 82 8.08 -0.18 9.20
C GLU A 82 7.78 1.12 9.96
N GLY A 83 8.48 2.19 9.59
CA GLY A 83 8.35 3.49 10.24
C GLY A 83 9.08 3.61 11.58
N ILE A 84 9.74 2.56 12.07
CA ILE A 84 10.61 2.62 13.24
C ILE A 84 12.07 2.81 12.82
N TYR A 85 12.71 3.78 13.46
CA TYR A 85 14.13 4.06 13.36
C TYR A 85 14.69 4.01 14.78
N ALA A 86 15.05 2.81 15.23
CA ALA A 86 15.58 2.59 16.57
C ALA A 86 17.10 2.73 16.58
N ALA A 87 17.63 3.56 17.48
CA ALA A 87 19.07 3.80 17.59
C ALA A 87 19.58 3.34 18.96
N LEU A 88 20.53 2.40 18.96
CA LEU A 88 21.32 2.09 20.14
C LEU A 88 22.33 3.21 20.36
N CYS A 89 22.28 3.85 21.53
CA CYS A 89 23.16 4.96 21.85
C CYS A 89 23.85 4.75 23.19
N ASP A 90 25.15 5.04 23.22
CA ASP A 90 26.05 4.95 24.37
C ASP A 90 26.66 6.30 24.77
N SER A 91 26.37 7.35 24.00
CA SER A 91 26.94 8.69 24.14
C SER A 91 25.98 9.77 23.66
N VAL A 92 26.15 10.98 24.19
CA VAL A 92 25.31 12.15 23.84
C VAL A 92 25.51 12.54 22.38
N GLU A 93 26.75 12.45 21.88
CA GLU A 93 27.14 12.80 20.52
C GLU A 93 26.46 11.89 19.50
N ILE A 94 26.51 10.57 19.70
CA ILE A 94 25.84 9.60 18.82
C ILE A 94 24.33 9.79 18.87
N THR A 95 23.77 10.06 20.05
CA THR A 95 22.34 10.32 20.22
C THR A 95 21.86 11.51 19.41
N LYS A 96 22.62 12.62 19.45
CA LYS A 96 22.35 13.81 18.64
C LYS A 96 22.32 13.46 17.16
N LEU A 97 23.34 12.76 16.66
CA LEU A 97 23.42 12.36 15.25
C LEU A 97 22.30 11.40 14.85
N ALA A 98 21.91 10.46 15.72
CA ALA A 98 20.80 9.54 15.47
C ALA A 98 19.48 10.30 15.24
N ARG A 99 19.24 11.38 16.00
CA ARG A 99 18.08 12.25 15.82
C ARG A 99 18.21 13.18 14.61
N GLU A 100 19.32 13.91 14.49
CA GLU A 100 19.52 14.91 13.42
C GLU A 100 19.57 14.26 12.05
N HIS A 101 20.29 13.15 11.91
CA HIS A 101 20.54 12.50 10.62
C HIS A 101 19.64 11.31 10.35
N GLY A 102 19.32 10.53 11.39
CA GLY A 102 18.57 9.28 11.28
C GLY A 102 17.08 9.42 11.56
N ASN A 103 16.61 10.59 12.03
CA ASN A 103 15.25 10.79 12.51
C ASN A 103 14.80 9.69 13.49
N ALA A 104 15.72 9.23 14.35
CA ALA A 104 15.46 8.12 15.26
C ALA A 104 14.24 8.42 16.13
N ASN A 105 13.22 7.57 16.13
CA ASN A 105 11.99 7.74 16.91
C ASN A 105 11.92 6.77 18.10
N VAL A 106 12.86 5.83 18.18
CA VAL A 106 13.06 4.95 19.33
C VAL A 106 14.52 5.01 19.77
N LEU A 107 14.77 5.31 21.04
CA LEU A 107 16.08 5.25 21.68
C LEU A 107 16.27 3.88 22.32
N CYS A 108 17.41 3.24 22.10
CA CYS A 108 17.79 2.00 22.76
C CYS A 108 19.01 2.24 23.66
N LEU A 109 18.97 1.72 24.89
CA LEU A 109 20.05 1.82 25.88
C LEU A 109 20.47 0.43 26.39
N GLY A 110 21.76 0.29 26.68
CA GLY A 110 22.32 -0.90 27.33
C GLY A 110 22.56 -0.66 28.81
N ALA A 111 21.72 -1.22 29.68
CA ALA A 111 21.81 -1.03 31.13
C ALA A 111 23.16 -1.46 31.72
N GLY A 112 23.82 -2.46 31.14
CA GLY A 112 25.16 -2.91 31.56
C GLY A 112 26.30 -1.98 31.16
N PHE A 113 26.06 -0.98 30.31
CA PHE A 113 27.08 -0.11 29.73
C PHE A 113 26.81 1.38 29.95
N THR A 114 25.68 1.75 30.54
CA THR A 114 25.25 3.14 30.67
C THR A 114 24.93 3.46 32.13
N THR A 115 25.65 4.43 32.69
CA THR A 115 25.38 4.93 34.05
C THR A 115 24.09 5.75 34.07
N ASN A 116 23.44 5.86 35.24
CA ASN A 116 22.19 6.62 35.38
C ASN A 116 22.32 8.08 34.91
N GLU A 117 23.45 8.74 35.23
CA GLU A 117 23.70 10.12 34.80
C GLU A 117 23.86 10.23 33.29
N LEU A 118 24.67 9.35 32.69
CA LEU A 118 24.87 9.31 31.25
C LEU A 118 23.55 9.02 30.51
N ALA A 119 22.76 8.07 31.02
CA ALA A 119 21.46 7.74 30.45
C ALA A 119 20.51 8.94 30.48
N LYS A 120 20.46 9.70 31.57
CA LYS A 120 19.64 10.93 31.68
C LYS A 120 20.09 11.97 30.64
N ASN A 121 21.40 12.16 30.47
CA ASN A 121 21.95 13.07 29.45
C ASN A 121 21.61 12.62 28.02
N ILE A 122 21.72 11.32 27.73
CA ILE A 122 21.34 10.74 26.44
C ILE A 122 19.84 10.92 26.18
N VAL A 123 18.97 10.58 27.14
CA VAL A 123 17.52 10.73 26.99
C VAL A 123 17.14 12.19 26.74
N LYS A 124 17.72 13.12 27.50
CA LYS A 124 17.50 14.55 27.28
C LYS A 124 17.91 14.98 25.88
N GLN A 125 19.12 14.62 25.44
CA GLN A 125 19.61 14.94 24.11
C GLN A 125 18.71 14.36 23.02
N PHE A 126 18.24 13.12 23.17
CA PHE A 126 17.36 12.47 22.21
C PHE A 126 16.05 13.25 22.00
N LEU A 127 15.42 13.66 23.10
CA LEU A 127 14.13 14.35 23.08
C LEU A 127 14.24 15.80 22.60
N GLU A 128 15.31 16.51 22.96
CA GLU A 128 15.50 17.91 22.55
C GLU A 128 15.96 18.06 21.09
N THR A 129 16.64 17.05 20.55
CA THR A 129 17.20 17.11 19.19
C THR A 129 16.12 16.90 18.14
N LYS A 130 16.08 17.81 17.15
CA LYS A 130 15.17 17.74 16.01
C LYS A 130 15.86 17.14 14.79
N PHE A 131 15.08 16.46 13.95
CA PHE A 131 15.56 16.01 12.64
C PHE A 131 15.93 17.21 11.76
N SER A 132 17.13 17.19 11.16
CA SER A 132 17.68 18.34 10.42
C SER A 132 16.97 18.62 9.10
N LYS A 133 16.22 17.63 8.57
CA LYS A 133 15.48 17.69 7.29
C LYS A 133 16.37 17.99 6.07
N GLU A 134 17.69 17.89 6.17
CA GLU A 134 18.57 18.06 5.01
C GLU A 134 18.26 17.03 3.92
N SER A 135 18.39 17.44 2.66
CA SER A 135 18.01 16.63 1.49
C SER A 135 18.71 15.26 1.46
N ARG A 136 19.97 15.18 1.91
CA ARG A 136 20.74 13.93 1.98
C ARG A 136 20.19 12.94 3.02
N HIS A 137 19.71 13.43 4.16
CA HIS A 137 19.20 12.58 5.24
C HIS A 137 17.81 12.05 4.90
N LYS A 138 16.94 12.93 4.37
CA LYS A 138 15.62 12.52 3.87
C LYS A 138 15.73 11.44 2.79
N LYS A 139 16.60 11.63 1.78
CA LYS A 139 16.83 10.63 0.72
C LYS A 139 17.24 9.25 1.26
N ARG A 140 18.02 9.19 2.34
CA ARG A 140 18.44 7.91 2.95
C ARG A 140 17.28 7.23 3.65
N LEU A 141 16.46 7.98 4.39
CA LEU A 141 15.25 7.44 5.04
C LEU A 141 14.24 6.95 4.00
N ASP A 142 14.01 7.70 2.93
CA ASP A 142 13.15 7.29 1.82
C ASP A 142 13.64 5.97 1.20
N LYS A 143 14.97 5.81 1.06
CA LYS A 143 15.57 4.56 0.58
C LYS A 143 15.37 3.40 1.56
N LEU A 144 15.53 3.61 2.87
CA LEU A 144 15.26 2.57 3.87
C LEU A 144 13.80 2.11 3.83
N SER A 145 12.86 3.04 3.76
CA SER A 145 11.44 2.72 3.60
C SER A 145 11.16 1.92 2.32
N SER A 146 11.81 2.27 1.21
CA SER A 146 11.68 1.52 -0.05
C SER A 146 12.22 0.08 0.01
N ILE A 147 13.27 -0.18 0.81
CA ILE A 147 13.83 -1.51 1.01
C ILE A 147 12.82 -2.40 1.74
N ASN A 148 12.19 -1.89 2.79
CA ASN A 148 11.19 -2.63 3.55
C ASN A 148 9.95 -2.95 2.68
N LYS A 149 9.49 -2.00 1.85
CA LYS A 149 8.39 -2.26 0.90
C LYS A 149 8.70 -3.38 -0.10
N LYS A 150 9.94 -3.48 -0.58
CA LYS A 150 10.36 -4.57 -1.49
C LYS A 150 10.37 -5.95 -0.83
N GLN A 151 10.50 -6.03 0.50
CA GLN A 151 10.50 -7.30 1.26
C GLN A 151 9.11 -7.75 1.71
N SER A 152 8.09 -6.89 1.60
CA SER A 152 6.71 -7.27 1.90
C SER A 152 6.21 -8.34 0.92
N THR A 153 5.59 -9.40 1.47
CA THR A 153 4.89 -10.43 0.67
C THR A 153 3.47 -10.03 0.29
N LYS A 154 2.97 -8.90 0.82
CA LYS A 154 1.68 -8.30 0.46
C LYS A 154 1.91 -7.04 -0.36
N THR A 155 1.08 -6.86 -1.38
CA THR A 155 1.15 -5.72 -2.30
C THR A 155 0.02 -4.72 -2.10
N TYR A 156 -0.93 -4.96 -1.19
CA TYR A 156 -2.03 -4.04 -0.87
C TYR A 156 -1.87 -3.43 0.53
N SER A 157 -2.44 -2.24 0.73
CA SER A 157 -2.46 -1.55 2.02
C SER A 157 -3.83 -1.65 2.72
N ASN A 158 -3.83 -1.72 4.06
CA ASN A 158 -5.06 -1.74 4.84
C ASN A 158 -5.83 -0.42 4.78
N ASP A 159 -5.13 0.71 4.61
CA ASP A 159 -5.73 2.05 4.53
C ASP A 159 -6.55 2.20 3.24
N GLU A 160 -5.98 1.79 2.09
CA GLU A 160 -6.70 1.80 0.81
C GLU A 160 -7.93 0.89 0.85
N MET A 161 -7.79 -0.32 1.41
CA MET A 161 -8.91 -1.26 1.57
C MET A 161 -10.06 -0.66 2.39
N SER A 162 -9.74 0.09 3.45
CA SER A 162 -10.74 0.73 4.32
C SER A 162 -11.54 1.79 3.58
N ASN A 163 -10.90 2.60 2.73
CA ASN A 163 -11.57 3.64 1.93
C ASN A 163 -12.61 3.04 0.97
N PHE A 164 -12.28 1.93 0.29
CA PHE A 164 -13.21 1.27 -0.64
C PHE A 164 -14.37 0.59 0.10
N ALA A 165 -14.13 0.06 1.29
CA ALA A 165 -15.14 -0.59 2.13
C ALA A 165 -16.23 0.37 2.67
N GLU A 166 -16.01 1.69 2.64
CA GLU A 166 -17.00 2.70 3.06
C GLU A 166 -18.02 3.05 1.97
N ILE A 167 -17.67 2.85 0.71
CA ILE A 167 -18.50 3.25 -0.44
C ILE A 167 -19.10 2.07 -1.21
N THR A 168 -18.89 0.84 -0.74
CA THR A 168 -19.31 -0.40 -1.42
C THR A 168 -20.80 -0.42 -1.82
N ASP A 169 -21.71 0.11 -0.99
CA ASP A 169 -23.16 0.04 -1.26
C ASP A 169 -23.60 0.87 -2.49
N GLU A 170 -22.74 1.78 -2.96
CA GLU A 170 -23.02 2.62 -4.13
C GLU A 170 -22.53 2.01 -5.46
N TRP A 171 -21.88 0.84 -5.45
CA TRP A 171 -21.19 0.29 -6.63
C TRP A 171 -22.08 0.18 -7.85
N TRP A 172 -23.33 -0.25 -7.67
CA TRP A 172 -24.33 -0.44 -8.73
C TRP A 172 -25.34 0.71 -8.83
N ASN A 173 -25.12 1.82 -8.12
CA ASN A 173 -25.89 3.04 -8.33
C ASN A 173 -25.30 3.82 -9.52
N GLU A 174 -25.91 3.70 -10.69
CA GLU A 174 -25.48 4.38 -11.92
C GLU A 174 -25.48 5.92 -11.82
N ASN A 175 -26.19 6.48 -10.84
CA ASN A 175 -26.22 7.91 -10.55
C ASN A 175 -25.44 8.31 -9.28
N GLY A 176 -24.76 7.35 -8.64
CA GLY A 176 -23.96 7.55 -7.42
C GLY A 176 -22.47 7.82 -7.71
N LYS A 177 -21.62 7.60 -6.70
CA LYS A 177 -20.16 7.85 -6.78
C LYS A 177 -19.45 7.11 -7.92
N PHE A 178 -19.95 5.94 -8.32
CA PHE A 178 -19.35 5.12 -9.38
C PHE A 178 -19.91 5.40 -10.78
N LYS A 179 -20.75 6.44 -10.95
CA LYS A 179 -21.27 6.86 -12.26
C LYS A 179 -20.18 6.96 -13.35
N PRO A 180 -19.00 7.55 -13.12
CA PRO A 180 -17.95 7.60 -14.14
C PRO A 180 -17.50 6.21 -14.60
N LEU A 181 -17.39 5.23 -13.69
CA LEU A 181 -17.03 3.85 -14.06
C LEU A 181 -18.12 3.20 -14.91
N HIS A 182 -19.39 3.38 -14.57
CA HIS A 182 -20.52 2.87 -15.37
C HIS A 182 -20.50 3.45 -16.78
N MET A 183 -20.34 4.77 -16.90
CA MET A 183 -20.30 5.45 -18.19
C MET A 183 -19.08 5.07 -19.04
N MET A 184 -17.94 4.82 -18.41
CA MET A 184 -16.70 4.43 -19.10
C MET A 184 -16.67 2.92 -19.45
N ASN A 185 -17.49 2.10 -18.79
CA ASN A 185 -17.45 0.64 -18.92
C ASN A 185 -17.63 0.13 -20.36
N PRO A 186 -18.59 0.63 -21.17
CA PRO A 186 -18.77 0.12 -22.53
C PRO A 186 -17.52 0.26 -23.39
N VAL A 187 -16.79 1.38 -23.28
CA VAL A 187 -15.56 1.64 -24.04
C VAL A 187 -14.44 0.68 -23.63
N ARG A 188 -14.30 0.42 -22.33
CA ARG A 188 -13.31 -0.53 -21.79
C ARG A 188 -13.61 -1.95 -22.26
N VAL A 189 -14.89 -2.36 -22.19
CA VAL A 189 -15.34 -3.67 -22.68
C VAL A 189 -15.03 -3.80 -24.16
N SER A 190 -15.40 -2.83 -25.00
CA SER A 190 -15.10 -2.87 -26.44
C SER A 190 -13.61 -3.02 -26.71
N TYR A 191 -12.76 -2.22 -26.06
CA TYR A 191 -11.30 -2.31 -26.21
C TYR A 191 -10.78 -3.71 -25.87
N ILE A 192 -11.20 -4.27 -24.73
CA ILE A 192 -10.76 -5.59 -24.27
C ILE A 192 -11.20 -6.67 -25.26
N ILE A 193 -12.48 -6.68 -25.65
CA ILE A 193 -13.04 -7.70 -26.53
C ILE A 193 -12.45 -7.64 -27.94
N GLU A 194 -12.24 -6.45 -28.49
CA GLU A 194 -11.62 -6.28 -29.81
C GLU A 194 -10.18 -6.82 -29.83
N ASN A 195 -9.37 -6.48 -28.83
CA ASN A 195 -7.99 -6.99 -28.73
C ASN A 195 -7.95 -8.51 -28.50
N ILE A 196 -8.86 -9.07 -27.68
CA ILE A 196 -8.96 -10.53 -27.49
C ILE A 196 -9.28 -11.22 -28.83
N LYS A 197 -10.29 -10.72 -29.57
CA LYS A 197 -10.68 -11.31 -30.87
C LYS A 197 -9.54 -11.26 -31.88
N GLU A 198 -8.83 -10.14 -31.96
CA GLU A 198 -7.72 -9.94 -32.89
C GLU A 198 -6.54 -10.88 -32.58
N LEU A 199 -6.16 -10.99 -31.31
CA LEU A 199 -4.93 -11.67 -30.89
C LEU A 199 -5.12 -13.17 -30.62
N LYS A 200 -6.25 -13.62 -30.07
CA LYS A 200 -6.49 -15.03 -29.74
C LYS A 200 -7.16 -15.83 -30.87
N LYS A 201 -7.96 -15.18 -31.71
CA LYS A 201 -8.67 -15.80 -32.85
C LYS A 201 -9.47 -17.07 -32.49
N CYS A 202 -10.06 -17.11 -31.30
CA CYS A 202 -10.91 -18.19 -30.82
C CYS A 202 -12.30 -17.68 -30.43
N ASP A 203 -13.21 -18.60 -30.09
CA ASP A 203 -14.49 -18.24 -29.50
C ASP A 203 -14.26 -17.59 -28.12
N LEU A 204 -15.02 -16.54 -27.80
CA LEU A 204 -14.92 -15.87 -26.51
C LEU A 204 -15.30 -16.80 -25.35
N SER A 205 -16.16 -17.79 -25.59
CA SER A 205 -16.54 -18.80 -24.59
C SER A 205 -15.41 -19.73 -24.17
N GLU A 206 -14.35 -19.82 -24.96
CA GLU A 206 -13.14 -20.59 -24.64
C GLU A 206 -12.14 -19.78 -23.78
N ILE A 207 -12.35 -18.47 -23.65
CA ILE A 207 -11.45 -17.58 -22.92
C ILE A 207 -11.73 -17.66 -21.42
N SER A 208 -10.70 -18.00 -20.66
CA SER A 208 -10.66 -17.81 -19.21
C SER A 208 -10.04 -16.46 -18.85
N LEU A 209 -10.75 -15.67 -18.04
CA LEU A 209 -10.36 -14.32 -17.67
C LEU A 209 -10.35 -14.14 -16.16
N LEU A 210 -9.26 -13.57 -15.65
CA LEU A 210 -9.12 -13.13 -14.26
C LEU A 210 -9.24 -11.60 -14.19
N ASP A 211 -10.18 -11.10 -13.39
CA ASP A 211 -10.34 -9.67 -13.08
C ASP A 211 -9.82 -9.40 -11.67
N VAL A 212 -8.65 -8.75 -11.56
CA VAL A 212 -7.98 -8.47 -10.28
C VAL A 212 -8.38 -7.10 -9.77
N GLY A 213 -8.89 -7.03 -8.54
CA GLY A 213 -9.49 -5.81 -8.00
C GLY A 213 -10.85 -5.53 -8.63
N CYS A 214 -11.67 -6.57 -8.79
CA CYS A 214 -12.94 -6.49 -9.52
C CYS A 214 -13.97 -5.57 -8.85
N GLY A 215 -13.77 -5.20 -7.59
CA GLY A 215 -14.69 -4.37 -6.83
C GLY A 215 -16.07 -5.03 -6.73
N GLY A 216 -17.11 -4.24 -6.98
CA GLY A 216 -18.49 -4.72 -7.07
C GLY A 216 -18.85 -5.38 -8.41
N GLY A 217 -17.91 -5.61 -9.33
CA GLY A 217 -18.11 -6.48 -10.49
C GLY A 217 -18.61 -5.82 -11.78
N ILE A 218 -18.58 -4.48 -11.90
CA ILE A 218 -19.11 -3.74 -13.07
C ILE A 218 -18.50 -4.23 -14.41
N LEU A 219 -17.18 -4.38 -14.44
CA LEU A 219 -16.47 -4.80 -15.65
C LEU A 219 -16.61 -6.32 -15.85
N SER A 220 -16.37 -7.10 -14.79
CA SER A 220 -16.44 -8.55 -14.84
C SER A 220 -17.81 -9.05 -15.32
N GLU A 221 -18.91 -8.44 -14.84
CA GLU A 221 -20.26 -8.77 -15.31
C GLU A 221 -20.51 -8.43 -16.78
N SER A 222 -20.01 -7.28 -17.25
CA SER A 222 -20.13 -6.94 -18.67
C SER A 222 -19.36 -7.88 -19.58
N ILE A 223 -18.18 -8.34 -19.14
CA ILE A 223 -17.37 -9.28 -19.92
C ILE A 223 -17.98 -10.68 -19.90
N ALA A 224 -18.48 -11.16 -18.77
CA ALA A 224 -19.14 -12.45 -18.72
C ALA A 224 -20.40 -12.51 -19.60
N ARG A 225 -21.14 -11.39 -19.71
CA ARG A 225 -22.31 -11.29 -20.61
C ARG A 225 -21.97 -11.51 -22.09
N VAL A 226 -20.72 -11.30 -22.52
CA VAL A 226 -20.29 -11.58 -23.90
C VAL A 226 -19.77 -13.01 -24.09
N GLY A 227 -19.91 -13.87 -23.08
CA GLY A 227 -19.61 -15.30 -23.14
C GLY A 227 -18.29 -15.72 -22.51
N ILE A 228 -17.43 -14.79 -22.11
CA ILE A 228 -16.13 -15.11 -21.49
C ILE A 228 -16.31 -15.73 -20.10
N ASN A 229 -15.50 -16.74 -19.77
CA ASN A 229 -15.48 -17.33 -18.43
C ASN A 229 -14.66 -16.44 -17.47
N VAL A 230 -15.35 -15.67 -16.63
CA VAL A 230 -14.74 -14.66 -15.76
C VAL A 230 -14.67 -15.15 -14.31
N MET A 231 -13.50 -14.97 -13.69
CA MET A 231 -13.31 -15.00 -12.24
C MET A 231 -12.87 -13.63 -11.74
N GLY A 232 -13.61 -13.04 -10.81
CA GLY A 232 -13.25 -11.77 -10.17
C GLY A 232 -12.65 -11.99 -8.78
N ILE A 233 -11.57 -11.29 -8.46
CA ILE A 233 -11.00 -11.27 -7.11
C ILE A 233 -10.86 -9.85 -6.57
N ASP A 234 -10.98 -9.71 -5.25
CA ASP A 234 -10.77 -8.44 -4.54
C ASP A 234 -10.37 -8.75 -3.10
N VAL A 235 -9.53 -7.89 -2.52
CA VAL A 235 -9.07 -8.00 -1.12
C VAL A 235 -10.10 -7.47 -0.12
N CYS A 236 -11.09 -6.71 -0.58
CA CYS A 236 -12.19 -6.20 0.22
C CYS A 236 -13.39 -7.17 0.18
N GLU A 237 -13.65 -7.84 1.30
CA GLU A 237 -14.75 -8.80 1.41
C GLU A 237 -16.12 -8.16 1.13
N LYS A 238 -16.31 -6.88 1.52
CA LYS A 238 -17.57 -6.16 1.26
C LYS A 238 -17.82 -6.01 -0.24
N ASN A 239 -16.80 -5.65 -1.01
CA ASN A 239 -16.90 -5.52 -2.47
C ASN A 239 -17.32 -6.85 -3.11
N ILE A 240 -16.68 -7.95 -2.71
CA ILE A 240 -17.04 -9.30 -3.17
C ILE A 240 -18.49 -9.67 -2.80
N LYS A 241 -18.94 -9.32 -1.60
CA LYS A 241 -20.35 -9.51 -1.21
C LYS A 241 -21.29 -8.73 -2.13
N ALA A 242 -21.01 -7.47 -2.42
CA ALA A 242 -21.81 -6.65 -3.34
C ALA A 242 -21.83 -7.23 -4.76
N ALA A 243 -20.68 -7.65 -5.29
CA ALA A 243 -20.56 -8.29 -6.60
C ALA A 243 -21.40 -9.58 -6.69
N ARG A 244 -21.27 -10.47 -5.71
CA ARG A 244 -22.06 -11.73 -5.65
C ARG A 244 -23.56 -11.47 -5.55
N LEU A 245 -23.96 -10.47 -4.75
CA LEU A 245 -25.37 -10.09 -4.60
C LEU A 245 -25.95 -9.58 -5.93
N HIS A 246 -25.21 -8.71 -6.62
CA HIS A 246 -25.64 -8.18 -7.91
C HIS A 246 -25.67 -9.26 -8.99
N ALA A 247 -24.61 -10.06 -9.12
CA ALA A 247 -24.55 -11.18 -10.06
C ALA A 247 -25.73 -12.14 -9.87
N LYS A 248 -26.07 -12.49 -8.62
CA LYS A 248 -27.26 -13.31 -8.31
C LYS A 248 -28.56 -12.62 -8.73
N LYS A 249 -28.69 -11.31 -8.51
CA LYS A 249 -29.88 -10.53 -8.89
C LYS A 249 -30.10 -10.51 -10.40
N VAL A 250 -29.02 -10.46 -11.19
CA VAL A 250 -29.08 -10.43 -12.66
C VAL A 250 -28.96 -11.82 -13.31
N GLY A 251 -28.87 -12.89 -12.51
CA GLY A 251 -28.76 -14.27 -13.01
C GLY A 251 -27.43 -14.62 -13.67
N SER A 252 -26.35 -13.92 -13.30
CA SER A 252 -25.00 -14.17 -13.81
C SER A 252 -24.26 -15.24 -13.00
N ASN A 253 -23.62 -16.19 -13.68
CA ASN A 253 -22.89 -17.32 -13.07
C ASN A 253 -21.40 -17.03 -12.85
N ILE A 254 -21.02 -15.77 -12.62
CA ILE A 254 -19.62 -15.38 -12.42
C ILE A 254 -19.11 -15.83 -11.06
N GLU A 255 -17.89 -16.33 -11.05
CA GLU A 255 -17.17 -16.66 -9.81
C GLU A 255 -16.51 -15.40 -9.24
N TYR A 256 -16.81 -15.09 -7.98
CA TYR A 256 -16.14 -14.03 -7.23
C TYR A 256 -15.48 -14.62 -5.99
N THR A 257 -14.24 -14.25 -5.70
CA THR A 257 -13.48 -14.76 -4.55
C THR A 257 -12.81 -13.63 -3.78
N HIS A 258 -12.99 -13.64 -2.45
CA HIS A 258 -12.27 -12.75 -1.54
C HIS A 258 -10.87 -13.33 -1.32
N THR A 259 -9.87 -12.73 -1.96
CA THR A 259 -8.46 -13.17 -1.93
C THR A 259 -7.59 -12.05 -2.50
N SER A 260 -6.31 -12.08 -2.16
CA SER A 260 -5.31 -11.28 -2.87
C SER A 260 -4.74 -12.06 -4.07
N ILE A 261 -4.01 -11.37 -4.95
CA ILE A 261 -3.38 -12.00 -6.12
C ILE A 261 -2.23 -12.94 -5.71
N GLU A 262 -1.58 -12.64 -4.58
CA GLU A 262 -0.46 -13.39 -4.04
C GLU A 262 -0.90 -14.71 -3.38
N GLU A 263 -2.13 -14.76 -2.91
CA GLU A 263 -2.75 -15.95 -2.31
C GLU A 263 -3.40 -16.87 -3.36
N LEU A 264 -3.59 -16.40 -4.60
CA LEU A 264 -4.10 -17.24 -5.68
C LEU A 264 -3.10 -18.35 -6.02
N SER A 265 -3.63 -19.58 -6.16
CA SER A 265 -2.82 -20.73 -6.56
C SER A 265 -2.27 -20.56 -7.97
N ASN A 266 -0.96 -20.74 -8.12
CA ASN A 266 -0.29 -20.76 -9.42
C ASN A 266 -0.70 -21.94 -10.32
N ASN A 267 -1.51 -22.88 -9.84
CA ASN A 267 -1.97 -24.04 -10.62
C ASN A 267 -3.06 -23.68 -11.64
N LYS A 268 -3.83 -22.62 -11.42
CA LYS A 268 -4.85 -22.14 -12.36
C LYS A 268 -4.30 -20.93 -13.11
N LYS A 269 -4.24 -21.02 -14.44
CA LYS A 269 -3.77 -19.96 -15.34
C LYS A 269 -4.91 -19.46 -16.23
N TYR A 270 -4.82 -18.21 -16.66
CA TYR A 270 -5.85 -17.52 -17.42
C TYR A 270 -5.35 -17.10 -18.79
N ASP A 271 -6.25 -17.11 -19.78
CA ASP A 271 -5.97 -16.58 -21.11
C ASP A 271 -5.86 -15.06 -21.08
N VAL A 272 -6.57 -14.42 -20.15
CA VAL A 272 -6.60 -12.98 -19.95
C VAL A 272 -6.52 -12.63 -18.46
N VAL A 273 -5.69 -11.65 -18.10
CA VAL A 273 -5.67 -11.03 -16.76
C VAL A 273 -5.93 -9.53 -16.91
N LEU A 274 -6.88 -8.99 -16.13
CA LEU A 274 -7.22 -7.58 -16.10
C LEU A 274 -6.72 -6.94 -14.80
N LEU A 275 -6.02 -5.80 -14.93
CA LEU A 275 -5.56 -4.94 -13.84
C LEU A 275 -6.11 -3.52 -14.07
N MET A 276 -7.38 -3.30 -13.77
CA MET A 276 -8.11 -2.09 -14.18
C MET A 276 -8.28 -1.13 -13.02
N GLU A 277 -7.62 0.04 -13.07
CA GLU A 277 -7.63 1.05 -11.99
C GLU A 277 -7.18 0.50 -10.62
N ILE A 278 -6.23 -0.44 -10.62
CA ILE A 278 -5.71 -1.07 -9.40
C ILE A 278 -4.24 -0.76 -9.14
N VAL A 279 -3.43 -0.60 -10.19
CA VAL A 279 -1.96 -0.56 -10.09
C VAL A 279 -1.44 0.64 -9.29
N GLU A 280 -2.19 1.73 -9.25
CA GLU A 280 -1.94 2.93 -8.44
C GLU A 280 -2.23 2.73 -6.94
N HIS A 281 -3.00 1.72 -6.56
CA HIS A 281 -3.37 1.43 -5.16
C HIS A 281 -2.44 0.38 -4.52
N VAL A 282 -1.46 -0.13 -5.26
CA VAL A 282 -0.55 -1.20 -4.87
C VAL A 282 0.74 -0.64 -4.25
N ASP A 283 1.14 -1.16 -3.08
CA ASP A 283 2.35 -0.76 -2.37
C ASP A 283 3.64 -1.32 -2.98
N ASN A 284 3.59 -2.53 -3.51
CA ASN A 284 4.72 -3.20 -4.18
C ASN A 284 4.31 -3.62 -5.60
N LEU A 285 4.36 -2.63 -6.51
CA LEU A 285 3.98 -2.80 -7.92
C LEU A 285 4.81 -3.88 -8.62
N GLU A 286 6.10 -3.98 -8.31
CA GLU A 286 7.02 -4.96 -8.92
C GLU A 286 6.56 -6.40 -8.63
N LEU A 287 6.29 -6.71 -7.36
CA LEU A 287 5.78 -8.02 -6.95
C LEU A 287 4.38 -8.28 -7.52
N PHE A 288 3.50 -7.27 -7.50
CA PHE A 288 2.12 -7.38 -8.01
C PHE A 288 2.10 -7.72 -9.51
N MET A 289 2.87 -6.98 -10.32
CA MET A 289 3.00 -7.22 -11.75
C MET A 289 3.56 -8.62 -12.03
N LYS A 290 4.59 -9.04 -11.29
CA LYS A 290 5.15 -10.39 -11.41
C LYS A 290 4.10 -11.45 -11.12
N LYS A 291 3.30 -11.29 -10.07
CA LYS A 291 2.23 -12.22 -9.70
C LYS A 291 1.11 -12.28 -10.73
N ALA A 292 0.69 -11.13 -11.27
CA ALA A 292 -0.30 -11.08 -12.34
C ALA A 292 0.17 -11.83 -13.60
N ILE A 293 1.44 -11.65 -13.96
CA ILE A 293 2.03 -12.30 -15.14
C ILE A 293 2.23 -13.80 -14.89
N GLU A 294 2.61 -14.22 -13.68
CA GLU A 294 2.66 -15.64 -13.30
C GLU A 294 1.31 -16.33 -13.51
N LEU A 295 0.17 -15.62 -13.41
CA LEU A 295 -1.17 -16.19 -13.59
C LEU A 295 -1.60 -16.29 -15.06
N LEU A 296 -0.83 -15.79 -16.01
CA LEU A 296 -1.10 -15.95 -17.44
C LEU A 296 -0.74 -17.35 -17.94
N LYS A 297 -1.53 -17.86 -18.88
CA LYS A 297 -1.12 -18.96 -19.77
C LYS A 297 -0.03 -18.46 -20.74
N PRO A 298 0.71 -19.37 -21.40
CA PRO A 298 1.49 -19.02 -22.60
C PRO A 298 0.62 -18.25 -23.60
N GLU A 299 1.19 -17.22 -24.23
CA GLU A 299 0.46 -16.32 -25.14
C GLU A 299 -0.77 -15.63 -24.50
N GLY A 300 -0.85 -15.59 -23.16
CA GLY A 300 -1.90 -14.90 -22.42
C GLY A 300 -1.83 -13.38 -22.60
N LEU A 301 -2.99 -12.72 -22.47
CA LEU A 301 -3.10 -11.27 -22.58
C LEU A 301 -3.23 -10.62 -21.21
N ILE A 302 -2.56 -9.50 -21.00
CA ILE A 302 -2.72 -8.67 -19.81
C ILE A 302 -3.22 -7.29 -20.22
N PHE A 303 -4.29 -6.85 -19.57
CA PHE A 303 -4.83 -5.50 -19.75
C PHE A 303 -4.58 -4.69 -18.49
N ILE A 304 -4.13 -3.46 -18.67
CA ILE A 304 -3.85 -2.55 -17.55
C ILE A 304 -4.45 -1.19 -17.89
N SER A 305 -5.19 -0.60 -16.96
CA SER A 305 -5.62 0.80 -17.06
C SER A 305 -5.35 1.56 -15.78
N THR A 306 -5.00 2.84 -15.93
CA THR A 306 -4.79 3.77 -14.81
C THR A 306 -4.73 5.21 -15.32
N ILE A 307 -4.76 6.16 -14.39
CA ILE A 307 -4.52 7.58 -14.63
C ILE A 307 -3.01 7.81 -14.85
N ASN A 308 -2.66 8.51 -15.93
CA ASN A 308 -1.28 8.83 -16.26
C ASN A 308 -0.75 9.91 -15.30
N ARG A 309 0.51 9.83 -14.84
CA ARG A 309 1.15 10.90 -14.06
C ARG A 309 1.64 12.05 -14.94
N THR A 310 0.74 12.98 -15.24
CA THR A 310 1.03 14.24 -15.94
C THR A 310 0.46 15.44 -15.17
N ILE A 311 0.88 16.66 -15.53
CA ILE A 311 0.26 17.89 -15.00
C ILE A 311 -1.20 17.99 -15.49
N LYS A 312 -1.48 17.47 -16.69
CA LYS A 312 -2.82 17.46 -17.29
C LYS A 312 -3.78 16.57 -16.52
N SER A 313 -3.35 15.37 -16.10
CA SER A 313 -4.18 14.47 -15.28
C SER A 313 -4.39 14.99 -13.86
N PHE A 314 -3.41 15.67 -13.26
CA PHE A 314 -3.58 16.38 -12.00
C PHE A 314 -4.73 17.40 -12.08
N CYS A 315 -4.77 18.21 -13.15
CA CYS A 315 -5.84 19.19 -13.35
C CYS A 315 -7.20 18.55 -13.72
N PHE A 316 -7.22 17.50 -14.55
CA PHE A 316 -8.48 16.89 -14.99
C PHE A 316 -9.10 15.92 -13.98
N ALA A 317 -8.30 15.01 -13.41
CA ALA A 317 -8.81 13.95 -12.53
C ALA A 317 -9.06 14.46 -11.11
N ILE A 318 -8.12 15.21 -10.53
CA ILE A 318 -8.25 15.66 -9.14
C ILE A 318 -9.13 16.91 -9.08
N ILE A 319 -8.74 17.98 -9.78
CA ILE A 319 -9.50 19.25 -9.70
C ILE A 319 -10.87 19.12 -10.39
N GLY A 320 -10.95 18.47 -11.55
CA GLY A 320 -12.21 18.24 -12.26
C GLY A 320 -13.19 17.35 -11.48
N ALA A 321 -12.79 16.12 -11.14
CA ALA A 321 -13.71 15.14 -10.54
C ALA A 321 -13.97 15.36 -9.04
N GLU A 322 -12.97 15.77 -8.25
CA GLU A 322 -13.13 15.95 -6.79
C GLU A 322 -13.55 17.37 -6.39
N TYR A 323 -13.10 18.42 -7.10
CA TYR A 323 -13.32 19.81 -6.68
C TYR A 323 -14.39 20.56 -7.49
N ILE A 324 -14.57 20.24 -8.77
CA ILE A 324 -15.53 20.94 -9.64
C ILE A 324 -16.83 20.13 -9.78
N LEU A 325 -16.74 18.83 -10.07
CA LEU A 325 -17.90 17.97 -10.35
C LEU A 325 -18.42 17.22 -9.11
N ASN A 326 -17.63 17.17 -8.04
CA ASN A 326 -17.95 16.51 -6.77
C ASN A 326 -18.35 15.02 -6.94
N TRP A 327 -17.78 14.35 -7.94
CA TRP A 327 -18.06 12.95 -8.27
C TRP A 327 -17.38 11.97 -7.32
N LEU A 328 -16.28 12.38 -6.68
CA LEU A 328 -15.51 11.58 -5.73
C LEU A 328 -15.14 12.40 -4.48
N PRO A 329 -14.98 11.76 -3.31
CA PRO A 329 -14.49 12.44 -2.11
C PRO A 329 -13.13 13.10 -2.32
N LYS A 330 -12.90 14.24 -1.66
CA LYS A 330 -11.62 14.96 -1.75
C LYS A 330 -10.48 14.10 -1.19
N GLY A 331 -9.39 14.01 -1.93
CA GLY A 331 -8.20 13.24 -1.54
C GLY A 331 -8.24 11.77 -1.97
N THR A 332 -9.20 11.37 -2.81
CA THR A 332 -9.28 10.00 -3.34
C THR A 332 -8.07 9.67 -4.22
N HIS A 333 -7.53 10.65 -4.95
CA HIS A 333 -6.35 10.44 -5.78
C HIS A 333 -5.09 11.10 -5.22
N ASN A 334 -4.03 10.30 -5.05
CA ASN A 334 -2.70 10.80 -4.73
C ASN A 334 -1.85 10.81 -6.01
N TRP A 335 -1.55 12.00 -6.53
CA TRP A 335 -0.77 12.17 -7.77
C TRP A 335 0.60 11.45 -7.78
N ASN A 336 1.21 11.26 -6.61
CA ASN A 336 2.48 10.53 -6.50
C ASN A 336 2.34 9.03 -6.82
N LYS A 337 1.11 8.50 -6.73
CA LYS A 337 0.80 7.09 -7.01
C LYS A 337 0.45 6.82 -8.48
N PHE A 338 0.20 7.84 -9.28
CA PHE A 338 -0.05 7.67 -10.72
C PHE A 338 1.20 7.16 -11.44
N LEU A 339 0.98 6.27 -12.41
CA LEU A 339 2.04 5.59 -13.15
C LEU A 339 2.05 6.08 -14.59
N LYS A 340 3.22 6.42 -15.12
CA LYS A 340 3.35 6.76 -16.54
C LYS A 340 3.26 5.49 -17.39
N PRO A 341 2.76 5.59 -18.65
CA PRO A 341 2.77 4.47 -19.57
C PRO A 341 4.14 3.81 -19.74
N SER A 342 5.22 4.61 -19.72
CA SER A 342 6.59 4.11 -19.81
C SER A 342 7.02 3.27 -18.60
N GLU A 343 6.49 3.56 -17.40
CA GLU A 343 6.80 2.81 -16.17
C GLU A 343 6.14 1.43 -16.24
N ILE A 344 4.86 1.36 -16.61
CA ILE A 344 4.17 0.08 -16.83
C ILE A 344 4.81 -0.70 -17.98
N ALA A 345 5.11 -0.06 -19.11
CA ALA A 345 5.74 -0.72 -20.25
C ALA A 345 7.12 -1.31 -19.91
N ASN A 346 7.88 -0.68 -19.01
CA ASN A 346 9.14 -1.24 -18.52
C ASN A 346 8.90 -2.49 -17.67
N HIS A 347 7.94 -2.47 -16.74
CA HIS A 347 7.57 -3.65 -15.96
C HIS A 347 7.10 -4.81 -16.84
N LEU A 348 6.31 -4.54 -17.89
CA LEU A 348 5.91 -5.56 -18.86
C LEU A 348 7.13 -6.17 -19.55
N ARG A 349 8.05 -5.33 -20.07
CA ARG A 349 9.26 -5.78 -20.77
C ARG A 349 10.19 -6.61 -19.89
N GLU A 350 10.39 -6.19 -18.64
CA GLU A 350 11.20 -6.92 -17.64
C GLU A 350 10.65 -8.32 -17.34
N ASN A 351 9.36 -8.54 -17.57
CA ASN A 351 8.66 -9.81 -17.37
C ASN A 351 8.30 -10.51 -18.70
N ASN A 352 9.00 -10.20 -19.80
CA ASN A 352 8.82 -10.81 -21.12
C ASN A 352 7.40 -10.67 -21.72
N ILE A 353 6.68 -9.62 -21.35
CA ILE A 353 5.42 -9.24 -21.95
C ILE A 353 5.67 -8.19 -23.03
N THR A 354 5.17 -8.43 -24.24
CA THR A 354 5.25 -7.50 -25.37
C THR A 354 4.02 -6.61 -25.39
N LEU A 355 4.21 -5.29 -25.40
CA LEU A 355 3.12 -4.32 -25.55
C LEU A 355 2.54 -4.40 -26.97
N GLN A 356 1.25 -4.71 -27.09
CA GLN A 356 0.55 -4.85 -28.37
C GLN A 356 -0.19 -3.57 -28.75
N ASN A 357 -0.92 -2.98 -27.80
CA ASN A 357 -1.77 -1.84 -28.06
C ASN A 357 -1.86 -0.93 -26.83
N MET A 358 -2.15 0.35 -27.06
CA MET A 358 -2.37 1.36 -26.01
C MET A 358 -3.26 2.47 -26.54
N ALA A 359 -4.25 2.87 -25.74
CA ALA A 359 -5.14 3.98 -26.03
C ALA A 359 -5.40 4.80 -24.77
N GLY A 360 -5.76 6.07 -24.93
CA GLY A 360 -6.42 6.87 -23.89
C GLY A 360 -7.93 6.72 -23.97
N ILE A 361 -8.62 7.16 -22.92
CA ILE A 361 -10.08 7.21 -22.81
C ILE A 361 -10.49 8.66 -22.51
N GLU A 362 -11.25 9.27 -23.41
CA GLU A 362 -11.67 10.67 -23.31
C GLU A 362 -13.18 10.81 -23.31
N TYR A 363 -13.68 11.82 -22.59
CA TYR A 363 -15.11 12.12 -22.52
C TYR A 363 -15.48 13.17 -23.57
N ASN A 364 -16.37 12.82 -24.48
CA ASN A 364 -16.90 13.74 -25.48
C ASN A 364 -18.07 14.53 -24.87
N MET A 365 -17.85 15.82 -24.57
CA MET A 365 -18.86 16.66 -23.94
C MET A 365 -20.12 16.90 -24.79
N ILE A 366 -20.00 16.87 -26.12
CA ILE A 366 -21.12 17.12 -27.04
C ILE A 366 -22.04 15.89 -27.07
N LYS A 367 -21.45 14.70 -27.24
CA LYS A 367 -22.19 13.44 -27.32
C LYS A 367 -22.49 12.82 -25.95
N ARG A 368 -21.87 13.32 -24.89
CA ARG A 368 -21.97 12.82 -23.50
C ARG A 368 -21.59 11.34 -23.37
N GLU A 369 -20.60 10.92 -24.14
CA GLU A 369 -20.13 9.53 -24.19
C GLU A 369 -18.61 9.49 -24.05
N TRP A 370 -18.09 8.37 -23.58
CA TRP A 370 -16.64 8.11 -23.58
C TRP A 370 -16.21 7.52 -24.92
N ASN A 371 -14.98 7.84 -25.36
CA ASN A 371 -14.38 7.34 -26.59
C ASN A 371 -12.92 6.94 -26.35
N LEU A 372 -12.42 6.02 -27.17
CA LEU A 372 -10.99 5.76 -27.26
C LEU A 372 -10.30 6.89 -28.03
N THR A 373 -9.07 7.19 -27.63
CA THR A 373 -8.23 8.23 -28.25
C THR A 373 -6.78 7.77 -28.31
N GLN A 374 -6.00 8.31 -29.24
CA GLN A 374 -4.55 8.09 -29.28
C GLN A 374 -3.83 8.91 -28.19
N ASN A 375 -4.54 9.83 -27.53
CA ASN A 375 -3.97 10.69 -26.50
C ASN A 375 -3.94 10.01 -25.13
N VAL A 376 -2.78 9.48 -24.75
CA VAL A 376 -2.54 8.86 -23.44
C VAL A 376 -2.11 9.87 -22.36
N GLY A 377 -2.28 11.18 -22.60
CA GLY A 377 -1.75 12.24 -21.71
C GLY A 377 -2.49 12.40 -20.38
N VAL A 378 -3.66 11.78 -20.20
CA VAL A 378 -4.48 11.88 -18.97
C VAL A 378 -4.65 10.52 -18.32
N ASN A 379 -5.02 9.50 -19.08
CA ASN A 379 -5.17 8.12 -18.66
C ASN A 379 -4.76 7.22 -19.83
N TYR A 380 -4.68 5.93 -19.56
CA TYR A 380 -4.45 4.94 -20.60
C TYR A 380 -5.05 3.60 -20.22
N ILE A 381 -5.39 2.83 -21.26
CA ILE A 381 -5.63 1.41 -21.25
C ILE A 381 -4.64 0.78 -22.22
N LEU A 382 -3.99 -0.30 -21.82
CA LEU A 382 -3.03 -1.02 -22.64
C LEU A 382 -3.30 -2.51 -22.67
N CYS A 383 -2.79 -3.16 -23.71
CA CYS A 383 -2.79 -4.60 -23.89
C CYS A 383 -1.36 -5.09 -24.09
N GLY A 384 -0.92 -6.03 -23.25
CA GLY A 384 0.33 -6.78 -23.42
C GLY A 384 0.07 -8.25 -23.69
N SER A 385 0.96 -8.91 -24.41
CA SER A 385 0.91 -10.36 -24.66
C SER A 385 2.14 -11.05 -24.08
N ALA A 386 1.93 -12.16 -23.37
CA ALA A 386 2.99 -13.06 -22.99
C ALA A 386 3.60 -13.72 -24.23
N SER A 387 4.90 -13.99 -24.17
CA SER A 387 5.57 -14.77 -25.20
C SER A 387 5.12 -16.25 -25.14
N SER A 388 5.32 -16.98 -26.23
CA SER A 388 5.06 -18.43 -26.34
C SER A 388 5.93 -19.26 -25.40
#